data_AF-A0A369TGP0-F1
#
_entry.id   AF-A0A369TGP0-F1
#
_cell.length_a   1.000
_cell.length_b   1.000
_cell.length_c   1.000
_cell.angle_alpha   90.00
_cell.angle_beta   90.00
_cell.angle_gamma   90.00
#
_symmetry.space_group_name_H-M   'P 1'
#
loop_
_entity.id
_entity.type
_entity.pdbx_description
1 polymer ?
#
loop_
_entity_poly.entity_id
_entity_poly.type
_entity_poly.pdbx_seq_one_letter_code
_entity_poly.pdbx_strand_id
1 'polypeptide(L)'
;MSDDQSLRDRVLVLESRLIELKDRIEKPPKPPLWKRIVSWEMLRNLMVVVGIPAAGWGAYTVLDEQLISQKALERQARLSIASAELAELQSFNEGVFIQQAQDNDRVAFAKTEAQRGRVERLTKNLVAFWQDYPEELTRSEKTTLAEALLGLQQTDTALAVANTVDETAMGPIWQGDMDLLRGRILFARGPAQDPDAARDALRAALAHAETHPDDGVRLGLMEKYAAVRLQNEIWLDTRCSDVVPIADFLQTLVDDADPEGGVDEVREVTLRVLDAHARQCPDS
;
A
#
# COMPACT_ATOMS: atom_id res chain seq x y z
N MET A 1 4.09 86.49 45.17
CA MET A 1 5.33 87.03 44.57
C MET A 1 6.38 85.95 44.24
N SER A 2 6.01 84.66 44.09
CA SER A 2 6.98 83.60 43.69
C SER A 2 6.71 82.95 42.32
N ASP A 3 5.54 83.16 41.72
CA ASP A 3 5.20 82.50 40.44
C ASP A 3 5.76 83.22 39.21
N ASP A 4 5.99 84.54 39.28
CA ASP A 4 6.42 85.34 38.14
C ASP A 4 7.95 85.21 37.86
N GLN A 5 8.74 84.90 38.89
CA GLN A 5 10.16 84.55 38.75
C GLN A 5 10.35 83.11 38.22
N SER A 6 9.52 82.17 38.69
CA SER A 6 9.51 80.78 38.22
C SER A 6 9.18 80.68 36.72
N LEU A 7 8.26 81.51 36.23
CA LEU A 7 7.91 81.57 34.81
C LEU A 7 9.05 82.15 33.96
N ARG A 8 9.74 83.20 34.42
CA ARG A 8 10.87 83.80 33.69
C ARG A 8 12.06 82.85 33.58
N ASP A 9 12.39 82.13 34.65
CA ASP A 9 13.47 81.14 34.63
C ASP A 9 13.13 79.97 33.70
N ARG A 10 11.86 79.54 33.66
CA ARG A 10 11.40 78.51 32.72
C ARG A 10 11.46 78.96 31.27
N VAL A 11 11.16 80.22 30.99
CA VAL A 11 11.26 80.79 29.63
C VAL A 11 12.72 80.86 29.17
N LEU A 12 13.65 81.29 30.04
CA LEU A 12 15.08 81.33 29.72
C LEU A 12 15.69 79.93 29.48
N VAL A 13 15.24 78.93 30.25
CA VAL A 13 15.63 77.52 30.03
C VAL A 13 15.05 76.97 28.73
N LEU A 14 13.86 77.41 28.33
CA LEU A 14 13.25 77.02 27.06
C LEU A 14 13.94 77.69 25.87
N GLU A 15 14.28 78.98 25.95
CA GLU A 15 15.00 79.70 24.89
C GLU A 15 16.40 79.14 24.67
N SER A 16 17.15 78.83 25.74
CA SER A 16 18.47 78.21 25.62
C SER A 16 18.41 76.81 24.99
N ARG A 17 17.40 76.00 25.33
CA ARG A 17 17.16 74.70 24.69
C ARG A 17 16.73 74.83 23.22
N LEU A 18 15.99 75.87 22.87
CA LEU A 18 15.59 76.15 21.49
C LEU A 18 16.79 76.54 20.61
N ILE A 19 17.74 77.29 21.16
CA ILE A 19 19.00 77.64 20.48
C ILE A 19 19.87 76.38 20.30
N GLU A 20 19.97 75.52 21.32
CA GLU A 20 20.73 74.26 21.23
C GLU A 20 20.10 73.27 20.22
N LEU A 21 18.76 73.22 20.15
CA LEU A 21 18.04 72.43 19.15
C LEU A 21 18.21 73.00 17.74
N LYS A 22 18.22 74.33 17.58
CA LYS A 22 18.46 74.98 16.29
C LYS A 22 19.87 74.67 15.78
N ASP A 23 20.89 74.72 16.63
CA ASP A 23 22.28 74.41 16.25
C ASP A 23 22.50 72.91 15.93
N ARG A 24 21.66 72.00 16.45
CA ARG A 24 21.65 70.57 16.09
C ARG A 24 20.92 70.27 14.78
N ILE A 25 19.95 71.07 14.38
CA ILE A 25 19.21 70.89 13.12
C ILE A 25 19.99 71.48 11.94
N GLU A 26 20.80 72.53 12.15
CA GLU A 26 21.57 73.19 11.09
C GLU A 26 22.82 72.41 10.64
N LYS A 27 23.24 71.36 11.37
CA LYS A 27 24.34 70.48 10.97
C LYS A 27 23.77 69.18 10.38
N PRO A 28 23.81 68.97 9.04
CA PRO A 28 23.35 67.72 8.46
C PRO A 28 24.15 66.55 9.06
N PRO A 29 23.49 65.43 9.45
CA PRO A 29 24.19 64.31 10.05
C PRO A 29 25.26 63.80 9.08
N LYS A 30 26.50 63.63 9.59
CA LYS A 30 27.60 63.06 8.80
C LYS A 30 27.12 61.74 8.20
N PRO A 31 27.17 61.55 6.86
CA PRO A 31 26.73 60.31 6.26
C PRO A 31 27.56 59.15 6.83
N PRO A 32 26.94 58.01 7.13
CA PRO A 32 27.64 56.90 7.76
C PRO A 32 28.74 56.37 6.82
N LEU A 33 29.90 55.98 7.39
CA LEU A 33 31.16 55.68 6.70
C LEU A 33 31.03 54.71 5.50
N TRP A 34 30.03 53.81 5.50
CA TRP A 34 29.75 52.90 4.39
C TRP A 34 29.34 53.62 3.09
N LYS A 35 28.66 54.78 3.16
CA LYS A 35 28.33 55.60 1.98
C LYS A 35 29.54 56.26 1.30
N ARG A 36 30.70 56.31 1.97
CA ARG A 36 31.95 56.83 1.39
C ARG A 36 32.78 55.77 0.66
N ILE A 37 32.55 54.50 0.95
CA ILE A 37 33.34 53.38 0.42
C ILE A 37 32.56 52.62 -0.66
N VAL A 38 31.23 52.60 -0.57
CA VAL A 38 30.37 51.89 -1.50
C VAL A 38 29.69 52.89 -2.43
N SER A 39 30.14 52.94 -3.69
CA SER A 39 29.45 53.71 -4.72
C SER A 39 28.09 53.05 -5.03
N TRP A 40 27.13 53.85 -5.50
CA TRP A 40 25.80 53.34 -5.86
C TRP A 40 25.89 52.27 -6.95
N GLU A 41 26.86 52.40 -7.87
CA GLU A 41 27.19 51.37 -8.87
C GLU A 41 27.72 50.08 -8.26
N MET A 42 28.52 50.15 -7.19
CA MET A 42 29.03 48.96 -6.50
C MET A 42 27.91 48.21 -5.77
N LEU A 43 26.98 48.94 -5.15
CA LEU A 43 25.78 48.40 -4.52
C LEU A 43 24.83 47.76 -5.55
N ARG A 44 24.62 48.43 -6.69
CA ARG A 44 23.85 47.90 -7.82
C ARG A 44 24.51 46.64 -8.40
N ASN A 45 25.82 46.64 -8.60
CA ASN A 45 26.54 45.47 -9.13
C ASN A 45 26.53 44.31 -8.12
N LEU A 46 26.68 44.57 -6.82
CA LEU A 46 26.56 43.54 -5.78
C LEU A 46 25.14 42.94 -5.75
N MET A 47 24.09 43.77 -5.86
CA MET A 47 22.72 43.27 -5.98
C MET A 47 22.50 42.43 -7.23
N VAL A 48 23.03 42.85 -8.37
CA VAL A 48 22.81 42.16 -9.65
C VAL A 48 23.62 40.87 -9.75
N VAL A 49 24.86 40.87 -9.26
CA VAL A 49 25.80 39.72 -9.35
C VAL A 49 25.59 38.72 -8.23
N VAL A 50 25.21 39.17 -7.03
CA VAL A 50 25.06 38.28 -5.85
C VAL A 50 23.60 38.20 -5.43
N GLY A 51 22.90 39.33 -5.33
CA GLY A 51 21.52 39.38 -4.85
C GLY A 51 20.50 38.68 -5.74
N ILE A 52 20.52 38.93 -7.05
CA ILE A 52 19.57 38.32 -8.01
C ILE A 52 19.81 36.80 -8.14
N PRO A 53 21.06 36.30 -8.27
CA PRO A 53 21.31 34.86 -8.28
C PRO A 53 21.02 34.18 -6.94
N ALA A 54 21.33 34.81 -5.80
CA ALA A 54 20.99 34.25 -4.49
C ALA A 54 19.48 34.25 -4.21
N ALA A 55 18.75 35.28 -4.65
CA ALA A 55 17.29 35.30 -4.58
C ALA A 55 16.65 34.27 -5.53
N GLY A 56 17.22 34.09 -6.73
CA GLY A 56 16.82 33.03 -7.66
C GLY A 56 17.08 31.63 -7.09
N TRP A 57 18.23 31.42 -6.45
CA TRP A 57 18.56 30.17 -5.77
C TRP A 57 17.67 29.93 -4.54
N GLY A 58 17.45 30.93 -3.71
CA GLY A 58 16.56 30.84 -2.56
C GLY A 58 15.09 30.61 -2.94
N ALA A 59 14.62 31.26 -4.01
CA ALA A 59 13.29 31.00 -4.56
C ALA A 59 13.20 29.58 -5.14
N TYR A 60 14.25 29.11 -5.81
CA TYR A 60 14.34 27.74 -6.32
C TYR A 60 14.33 26.72 -5.18
N THR A 61 15.13 26.89 -4.13
CA THR A 61 15.15 25.98 -2.99
C THR A 61 13.83 26.00 -2.23
N VAL A 62 13.19 27.15 -2.03
CA VAL A 62 11.88 27.23 -1.37
C VAL A 62 10.78 26.63 -2.24
N LEU A 63 10.80 26.85 -3.55
CA LEU A 63 9.87 26.19 -4.48
C LEU A 63 10.08 24.67 -4.49
N ASP A 64 11.33 24.21 -4.50
CA ASP A 64 11.67 22.80 -4.49
C ASP A 64 11.27 22.15 -3.16
N GLU A 65 11.56 22.78 -2.03
CA GLU A 65 11.20 22.30 -0.69
C GLU A 65 9.67 22.32 -0.48
N GLN A 66 8.96 23.34 -1.00
CA GLN A 66 7.50 23.37 -1.00
C GLN A 66 6.87 22.34 -1.94
N LEU A 67 7.44 22.11 -3.12
CA LEU A 67 6.96 21.10 -4.06
C LEU A 67 7.22 19.68 -3.56
N ILE A 68 8.39 19.42 -2.97
CA ILE A 68 8.73 18.13 -2.36
C ILE A 68 7.84 17.89 -1.14
N SER A 69 7.63 18.89 -0.28
CA SER A 69 6.75 18.74 0.88
C SER A 69 5.27 18.60 0.50
N GLN A 70 4.78 19.30 -0.53
CA GLN A 70 3.43 19.09 -1.05
C GLN A 70 3.26 17.71 -1.68
N LYS A 71 4.21 17.26 -2.51
CA LYS A 71 4.20 15.90 -3.06
C LYS A 71 4.27 14.83 -1.98
N ALA A 72 5.05 15.07 -0.92
CA ALA A 72 5.13 14.16 0.22
C ALA A 72 3.82 14.13 1.02
N LEU A 73 3.18 15.28 1.24
CA LEU A 73 1.86 15.37 1.87
C LEU A 73 0.76 14.72 1.03
N GLU A 74 0.75 14.94 -0.29
CA GLU A 74 -0.17 14.30 -1.22
C GLU A 74 0.03 12.79 -1.26
N ARG A 75 1.28 12.32 -1.30
CA ARG A 75 1.62 10.89 -1.22
C ARG A 75 1.11 10.29 0.09
N GLN A 76 1.36 10.95 1.23
CA GLN A 76 0.92 10.47 2.54
C GLN A 76 -0.61 10.46 2.65
N ALA A 77 -1.29 11.47 2.11
CA ALA A 77 -2.75 11.51 2.04
C ALA A 77 -3.30 10.36 1.19
N ARG A 78 -2.73 10.13 0.00
CA ARG A 78 -3.11 9.00 -0.87
C ARG A 78 -2.86 7.65 -0.21
N LEU A 79 -1.73 7.49 0.49
CA LEU A 79 -1.42 6.27 1.24
C LEU A 79 -2.45 6.01 2.34
N SER A 80 -2.85 7.04 3.09
CA SER A 80 -3.88 6.89 4.12
C SER A 80 -5.23 6.44 3.54
N ILE A 81 -5.61 6.96 2.37
CA ILE A 81 -6.83 6.55 1.67
C ILE A 81 -6.69 5.10 1.19
N ALA A 82 -5.57 4.76 0.55
CA ALA A 82 -5.31 3.40 0.08
C ALA A 82 -5.35 2.38 1.24
N SER A 83 -4.73 2.69 2.37
CA SER A 83 -4.78 1.82 3.56
C SER A 83 -6.21 1.62 4.09
N ALA A 84 -7.05 2.66 4.03
CA ALA A 84 -8.45 2.55 4.45
C ALA A 84 -9.28 1.71 3.47
N GLU A 85 -9.07 1.88 2.17
CA GLU A 85 -9.71 1.07 1.12
C GLU A 85 -9.29 -0.42 1.21
N LEU A 86 -8.02 -0.69 1.54
CA LEU A 86 -7.52 -2.05 1.78
C LEU A 86 -8.13 -2.68 3.03
N ALA A 87 -8.19 -1.96 4.14
CA ALA A 87 -8.86 -2.43 5.35
C ALA A 87 -10.35 -2.74 5.09
N GLU A 88 -10.99 -1.97 4.22
CA GLU A 88 -12.37 -2.20 3.82
C GLU A 88 -12.52 -3.48 2.97
N LEU A 89 -11.60 -3.73 2.03
CA LEU A 89 -11.56 -4.99 1.28
C LEU A 89 -11.35 -6.20 2.20
N GLN A 90 -10.45 -6.09 3.18
CA GLN A 90 -10.21 -7.14 4.16
C GLN A 90 -11.46 -7.41 5.02
N SER A 91 -12.12 -6.35 5.49
CA SER A 91 -13.37 -6.48 6.26
C SER A 91 -14.50 -7.11 5.44
N PHE A 92 -14.56 -6.82 4.14
CA PHE A 92 -15.50 -7.47 3.25
C PHE A 92 -15.21 -8.97 3.13
N ASN A 93 -13.94 -9.35 2.89
CA ASN A 93 -13.52 -10.74 2.77
C ASN A 93 -13.78 -11.52 4.07
N GLU A 94 -13.39 -10.97 5.23
CA GLU A 94 -13.70 -11.53 6.56
C GLU A 94 -15.21 -11.74 6.73
N GLY A 95 -15.99 -10.72 6.34
CA GLY A 95 -17.44 -10.77 6.45
C GLY A 95 -18.12 -11.78 5.52
N VAL A 96 -17.50 -12.17 4.41
CA VAL A 96 -17.95 -13.28 3.55
C VAL A 96 -17.53 -14.60 4.16
N PHE A 97 -16.28 -14.70 4.60
CA PHE A 97 -15.70 -15.88 5.25
C PHE A 97 -16.52 -16.32 6.47
N ILE A 98 -16.86 -15.40 7.38
CA ILE A 98 -17.70 -15.71 8.57
C ILE A 98 -19.06 -16.29 8.16
N GLN A 99 -19.66 -15.83 7.05
CA GLN A 99 -20.95 -16.35 6.60
C GLN A 99 -20.84 -17.74 5.98
N GLN A 100 -19.74 -18.02 5.28
CA GLN A 100 -19.45 -19.36 4.73
C GLN A 100 -19.13 -20.35 5.86
N ALA A 101 -18.34 -19.94 6.86
CA ALA A 101 -18.05 -20.75 8.04
C ALA A 101 -19.32 -21.08 8.88
N GLN A 102 -20.38 -20.27 8.74
CA GLN A 102 -21.69 -20.52 9.37
C GLN A 102 -22.65 -21.31 8.47
N ASP A 103 -22.16 -21.91 7.39
CA ASP A 103 -22.93 -22.68 6.40
C ASP A 103 -24.08 -21.88 5.75
N ASN A 104 -23.92 -20.55 5.70
CA ASN A 104 -24.89 -19.61 5.13
C ASN A 104 -24.45 -19.14 3.73
N ASP A 105 -24.13 -20.10 2.86
CA ASP A 105 -23.60 -19.84 1.50
C ASP A 105 -24.46 -18.87 0.67
N ARG A 106 -25.79 -18.92 0.82
CA ARG A 106 -26.70 -18.00 0.11
C ARG A 106 -26.56 -16.56 0.58
N VAL A 107 -26.31 -16.35 1.87
CA VAL A 107 -26.13 -15.02 2.46
C VAL A 107 -24.74 -14.48 2.09
N ALA A 108 -23.72 -15.35 2.11
CA ALA A 108 -22.38 -15.01 1.63
C ALA A 108 -22.40 -14.57 0.15
N PHE A 109 -23.12 -15.32 -0.70
CA PHE A 109 -23.31 -14.97 -2.11
C PHE A 109 -24.04 -13.63 -2.28
N ALA A 110 -25.17 -13.43 -1.59
CA ALA A 110 -25.93 -12.18 -1.67
C ALA A 110 -25.13 -10.97 -1.19
N LYS A 111 -24.33 -11.12 -0.13
CA LYS A 111 -23.41 -10.09 0.37
C LYS A 111 -22.32 -9.76 -0.65
N THR A 112 -21.82 -10.78 -1.35
CA THR A 112 -20.81 -10.63 -2.40
C THR A 112 -21.35 -9.85 -3.59
N GLU A 113 -22.51 -10.24 -4.10
CA GLU A 113 -23.14 -9.53 -5.22
C GLU A 113 -23.56 -8.10 -4.84
N ALA A 114 -24.08 -7.88 -3.63
CA ALA A 114 -24.48 -6.55 -3.18
C ALA A 114 -23.31 -5.56 -3.05
N GLN A 115 -22.10 -6.04 -2.75
CA GLN A 115 -20.91 -5.22 -2.58
C GLN A 115 -19.99 -5.23 -3.80
N ARG A 116 -20.30 -5.99 -4.86
CA ARG A 116 -19.47 -6.13 -6.05
C ARG A 116 -19.04 -4.79 -6.65
N GLY A 117 -19.98 -3.87 -6.89
CA GLY A 117 -19.67 -2.54 -7.42
C GLY A 117 -18.89 -1.62 -6.46
N ARG A 118 -18.86 -1.95 -5.16
CA ARG A 118 -18.00 -1.27 -4.18
C ARG A 118 -16.59 -1.83 -4.26
N VAL A 119 -16.44 -3.16 -4.22
CA VAL A 119 -15.17 -3.87 -4.39
C VAL A 119 -14.48 -3.46 -5.70
N GLU A 120 -15.22 -3.37 -6.81
CA GLU A 120 -14.69 -2.91 -8.10
C GLU A 120 -14.10 -1.50 -8.04
N ARG A 121 -14.77 -0.56 -7.33
CA ARG A 121 -14.29 0.82 -7.21
C ARG A 121 -13.05 0.93 -6.31
N LEU A 122 -13.07 0.26 -5.15
CA LEU A 122 -11.92 0.22 -4.25
C LEU A 122 -10.72 -0.40 -4.95
N THR A 123 -10.91 -1.54 -5.60
CA THR A 123 -9.83 -2.24 -6.32
C THR A 123 -9.25 -1.35 -7.42
N LYS A 124 -10.09 -0.63 -8.18
CA LYS A 124 -9.61 0.30 -9.22
C LYS A 124 -8.77 1.44 -8.64
N ASN A 125 -9.18 2.03 -7.52
CA ASN A 125 -8.42 3.10 -6.86
C ASN A 125 -7.07 2.59 -6.35
N LEU A 126 -7.07 1.39 -5.74
CA LEU A 126 -5.87 0.73 -5.24
C LEU A 126 -4.89 0.34 -6.35
N VAL A 127 -5.38 -0.13 -7.49
CA VAL A 127 -4.51 -0.38 -8.66
C VAL A 127 -3.86 0.92 -9.14
N ALA A 128 -4.62 2.01 -9.24
CA ALA A 128 -4.05 3.29 -9.64
C ALA A 128 -3.00 3.78 -8.63
N PHE A 129 -3.26 3.62 -7.33
CA PHE A 129 -2.29 3.93 -6.28
C PHE A 129 -1.02 3.06 -6.39
N TRP A 130 -1.17 1.75 -6.57
CA TRP A 130 -0.06 0.82 -6.71
C TRP A 130 0.78 1.10 -7.96
N GLN A 131 0.15 1.47 -9.08
CA GLN A 131 0.87 1.86 -10.30
C GLN A 131 1.74 3.11 -10.10
N ASP A 132 1.23 4.09 -9.34
CA ASP A 132 1.98 5.30 -9.00
C ASP A 132 3.05 5.02 -7.93
N TYR A 133 2.80 4.11 -6.99
CA TYR A 133 3.61 3.87 -5.79
C TYR A 133 3.72 2.37 -5.41
N PRO A 134 4.41 1.53 -6.21
CA PRO A 134 4.38 0.07 -6.05
C PRO A 134 5.06 -0.43 -4.76
N GLU A 135 5.96 0.36 -4.19
CA GLU A 135 6.73 0.00 -2.97
C GLU A 135 6.02 0.40 -1.68
N GLU A 136 4.96 1.22 -1.74
CA GLU A 136 4.27 1.72 -0.54
C GLU A 136 3.35 0.69 0.09
N LEU A 137 2.81 -0.23 -0.71
CA LEU A 137 1.98 -1.30 -0.22
C LEU A 137 2.84 -2.36 0.47
N THR A 138 2.45 -2.69 1.69
CA THR A 138 3.02 -3.83 2.41
C THR A 138 2.72 -5.14 1.66
N ARG A 139 3.45 -6.18 2.01
CA ARG A 139 3.24 -7.55 1.52
C ARG A 139 1.77 -7.98 1.62
N SER A 140 1.16 -7.86 2.81
CA SER A 140 -0.22 -8.29 3.06
C SER A 140 -1.22 -7.51 2.19
N GLU A 141 -0.98 -6.22 1.99
CA GLU A 141 -1.81 -5.36 1.16
C GLU A 141 -1.70 -5.71 -0.34
N LYS A 142 -0.49 -6.04 -0.82
CA LYS A 142 -0.27 -6.55 -2.19
C LYS A 142 -1.00 -7.88 -2.41
N THR A 143 -0.92 -8.81 -1.46
CA THR A 143 -1.65 -10.08 -1.52
C THR A 143 -3.16 -9.85 -1.56
N THR A 144 -3.69 -8.98 -0.68
CA THR A 144 -5.12 -8.62 -0.65
C THR A 144 -5.58 -8.02 -1.98
N LEU A 145 -4.78 -7.11 -2.55
CA LEU A 145 -5.06 -6.49 -3.85
C LEU A 145 -5.09 -7.52 -4.98
N ALA A 146 -4.11 -8.43 -5.01
CA ALA A 146 -4.06 -9.50 -6.02
C ALA A 146 -5.27 -10.45 -5.93
N GLU A 147 -5.73 -10.80 -4.72
CA GLU A 147 -6.93 -11.61 -4.52
C GLU A 147 -8.21 -10.89 -4.98
N ALA A 148 -8.33 -9.59 -4.67
CA ALA A 148 -9.45 -8.78 -5.15
C ALA A 148 -9.48 -8.71 -6.68
N LEU A 149 -8.32 -8.51 -7.32
CA LEU A 149 -8.18 -8.50 -8.78
C LEU A 149 -8.53 -9.86 -9.40
N LEU A 150 -8.14 -10.96 -8.78
CA LEU A 150 -8.54 -12.31 -9.19
C LEU A 150 -10.06 -12.48 -9.13
N GLY A 151 -10.70 -12.03 -8.04
CA GLY A 151 -12.16 -12.05 -7.90
C GLY A 151 -12.90 -11.24 -8.98
N LEU A 152 -12.27 -10.18 -9.48
CA LEU A 152 -12.76 -9.36 -10.59
C LEU A 152 -12.34 -9.86 -11.98
N GLN A 153 -11.69 -11.03 -12.07
CA GLN A 153 -11.18 -11.64 -13.30
C GLN A 153 -10.12 -10.79 -14.04
N GLN A 154 -9.44 -9.88 -13.33
CA GLN A 154 -8.33 -9.07 -13.87
C GLN A 154 -7.01 -9.80 -13.66
N THR A 155 -6.86 -10.97 -14.30
CA THR A 155 -5.80 -11.94 -13.98
C THR A 155 -4.38 -11.47 -14.33
N ASP A 156 -4.21 -10.63 -15.34
CA ASP A 156 -2.92 -10.03 -15.72
C ASP A 156 -2.37 -9.09 -14.64
N THR A 157 -3.22 -8.19 -14.16
CA THR A 157 -2.90 -7.22 -13.14
C THR A 157 -2.73 -7.91 -11.78
N ALA A 158 -3.58 -8.91 -11.48
CA ALA A 158 -3.43 -9.74 -10.29
C ALA A 158 -2.04 -10.42 -10.25
N LEU A 159 -1.62 -11.02 -11.37
CA LEU A 159 -0.32 -11.67 -11.46
C LEU A 159 0.83 -10.66 -11.33
N ALA A 160 0.71 -9.50 -11.98
CA ALA A 160 1.71 -8.44 -11.87
C ALA A 160 1.89 -7.98 -10.42
N VAL A 161 0.80 -7.72 -9.69
CA VAL A 161 0.85 -7.34 -8.27
C VAL A 161 1.47 -8.47 -7.43
N ALA A 162 1.02 -9.71 -7.60
CA ALA A 162 1.53 -10.87 -6.86
C ALA A 162 3.05 -11.10 -7.06
N ASN A 163 3.58 -10.76 -8.24
CA ASN A 163 5.00 -10.86 -8.55
C ASN A 163 5.85 -9.73 -7.94
N THR A 164 5.24 -8.66 -7.41
CA THR A 164 5.95 -7.58 -6.69
C THR A 164 6.07 -7.83 -5.18
N VAL A 165 5.61 -8.98 -4.70
CA VAL A 165 5.71 -9.36 -3.29
C VAL A 165 7.12 -9.88 -3.03
N ASP A 166 7.85 -9.25 -2.10
CA ASP A 166 9.16 -9.73 -1.66
C ASP A 166 9.02 -10.94 -0.72
N GLU A 167 9.54 -12.09 -1.15
CA GLU A 167 9.50 -13.38 -0.47
C GLU A 167 10.78 -13.74 0.30
N THR A 168 11.84 -12.92 0.20
CA THR A 168 13.18 -13.28 0.69
C THR A 168 13.27 -13.56 2.19
N ALA A 169 12.37 -12.96 2.98
CA ALA A 169 12.28 -13.13 4.43
C ALA A 169 11.03 -13.92 4.88
N MET A 170 10.41 -14.70 4.00
CA MET A 170 9.21 -15.48 4.33
C MET A 170 9.54 -16.84 4.95
N GLY A 171 8.68 -17.28 5.88
CA GLY A 171 8.64 -18.67 6.31
C GLY A 171 7.88 -19.56 5.31
N PRO A 172 8.00 -20.89 5.41
CA PRO A 172 7.45 -21.83 4.42
C PRO A 172 5.95 -21.70 4.16
N ILE A 173 5.15 -21.40 5.20
CA ILE A 173 3.70 -21.20 5.07
C ILE A 173 3.40 -20.06 4.09
N TRP A 174 4.09 -18.93 4.25
CA TRP A 174 3.85 -17.74 3.43
C TRP A 174 4.34 -17.92 2.00
N GLN A 175 5.46 -18.61 1.81
CA GLN A 175 5.96 -18.96 0.47
C GLN A 175 4.95 -19.88 -0.24
N GLY A 176 4.46 -20.92 0.45
CA GLY A 176 3.44 -21.81 -0.08
C GLY A 176 2.13 -21.10 -0.42
N ASP A 177 1.69 -20.15 0.42
CA ASP A 177 0.46 -19.38 0.15
C ASP A 177 0.62 -18.40 -1.02
N MET A 178 1.81 -17.83 -1.23
CA MET A 178 2.10 -17.01 -2.41
C MET A 178 2.13 -17.84 -3.69
N ASP A 179 2.73 -19.03 -3.65
CA ASP A 179 2.71 -19.99 -4.76
C ASP A 179 1.28 -20.46 -5.06
N LEU A 180 0.47 -20.71 -4.02
CA LEU A 180 -0.95 -21.02 -4.16
C LEU A 180 -1.70 -19.88 -4.86
N LEU A 181 -1.49 -18.63 -4.44
CA LEU A 181 -2.13 -17.46 -5.05
C LEU A 181 -1.76 -17.34 -6.54
N ARG A 182 -0.47 -17.46 -6.88
CA ARG A 182 0.00 -17.45 -8.28
C ARG A 182 -0.63 -18.57 -9.08
N GLY A 183 -0.65 -19.79 -8.54
CA GLY A 183 -1.29 -20.94 -9.17
C GLY A 183 -2.77 -20.67 -9.47
N ARG A 184 -3.52 -20.10 -8.53
CA ARG A 184 -4.94 -19.73 -8.73
C ARG A 184 -5.11 -18.67 -9.81
N ILE A 185 -4.26 -17.65 -9.85
CA ILE A 185 -4.31 -16.59 -10.87
C ILE A 185 -4.03 -17.16 -12.26
N LEU A 186 -3.02 -18.02 -12.39
CA LEU A 186 -2.60 -18.63 -13.65
C LEU A 186 -3.58 -19.70 -14.15
N PHE A 187 -4.33 -20.36 -13.27
CA PHE A 187 -5.41 -21.27 -13.66
C PHE A 187 -6.67 -20.53 -14.13
N ALA A 188 -6.97 -19.36 -13.54
CA ALA A 188 -8.17 -18.61 -13.83
C ALA A 188 -8.24 -18.18 -15.30
N ARG A 189 -9.44 -18.30 -15.90
CA ARG A 189 -9.67 -17.87 -17.28
C ARG A 189 -9.42 -16.37 -17.41
N GLY A 190 -8.50 -15.99 -18.28
CA GLY A 190 -8.17 -14.59 -18.54
C GLY A 190 -6.80 -14.44 -19.22
N PRO A 191 -6.30 -13.20 -19.39
CA PRO A 191 -5.07 -12.95 -20.15
C PRO A 191 -3.80 -13.56 -19.54
N ALA A 192 -3.76 -13.76 -18.22
CA ALA A 192 -2.64 -14.41 -17.54
C ALA A 192 -2.72 -15.94 -17.53
N GLN A 193 -3.73 -16.56 -18.16
CA GLN A 193 -3.97 -17.99 -18.03
C GLN A 193 -2.80 -18.80 -18.62
N ASP A 194 -2.16 -19.59 -17.76
CA ASP A 194 -1.08 -20.52 -18.10
C ASP A 194 -1.18 -21.75 -17.18
N PRO A 195 -1.92 -22.80 -17.59
CA PRO A 195 -2.14 -23.97 -16.76
C PRO A 195 -0.86 -24.72 -16.36
N ASP A 196 0.17 -24.68 -17.20
CA ASP A 196 1.43 -25.39 -16.92
C ASP A 196 2.24 -24.64 -15.86
N ALA A 197 2.38 -23.32 -15.99
CA ALA A 197 2.98 -22.49 -14.95
C ALA A 197 2.18 -22.55 -13.64
N ALA A 198 0.84 -22.67 -13.74
CA ALA A 198 -0.01 -22.82 -12.57
C ALA A 198 0.24 -24.13 -11.82
N ARG A 199 0.42 -25.24 -12.55
CA ARG A 199 0.79 -26.56 -11.98
C ARG A 199 2.16 -26.50 -11.31
N ASP A 200 3.12 -25.80 -11.92
CA ASP A 200 4.45 -25.63 -11.36
C ASP A 200 4.42 -24.82 -10.05
N ALA A 201 3.64 -23.74 -10.01
CA ALA A 201 3.41 -22.97 -8.79
C ALA A 201 2.76 -23.82 -7.68
N LEU A 202 1.72 -24.59 -7.98
CA LEU A 202 1.09 -25.48 -6.99
C LEU A 202 2.02 -26.61 -6.52
N ARG A 203 2.94 -27.08 -7.37
CA ARG A 203 3.98 -28.03 -6.96
C ARG A 203 4.99 -27.39 -6.01
N ALA A 204 5.37 -26.13 -6.26
CA ALA A 204 6.22 -25.37 -5.35
C ALA A 204 5.53 -25.13 -3.99
N ALA A 205 4.23 -24.83 -3.99
CA ALA A 205 3.44 -24.69 -2.77
C ALA A 205 3.47 -25.98 -1.92
N LEU A 206 3.26 -27.14 -2.55
CA LEU A 206 3.37 -28.45 -1.87
C LEU A 206 4.78 -28.69 -1.31
N ALA A 207 5.83 -28.39 -2.08
CA ALA A 207 7.21 -28.53 -1.60
C ALA A 207 7.49 -27.62 -0.40
N HIS A 208 6.96 -26.39 -0.37
CA HIS A 208 7.07 -25.52 0.80
C HIS A 208 6.32 -26.08 2.02
N ALA A 209 5.12 -26.64 1.83
CA ALA A 209 4.38 -27.30 2.90
C ALA A 209 5.18 -28.45 3.54
N GLU A 210 5.84 -29.29 2.72
CA GLU A 210 6.65 -30.42 3.19
C GLU A 210 7.78 -30.02 4.15
N THR A 211 8.30 -28.80 4.04
CA THR A 211 9.38 -28.30 4.91
C THR A 211 8.90 -27.86 6.30
N HIS A 212 7.59 -27.85 6.55
CA HIS A 212 7.05 -27.40 7.83
C HIS A 212 7.37 -28.41 8.95
N PRO A 213 7.91 -27.96 10.10
CA PRO A 213 8.38 -28.84 11.17
C PRO A 213 7.24 -29.49 11.99
N ASP A 214 6.07 -28.86 12.03
CA ASP A 214 4.87 -29.41 12.67
C ASP A 214 4.08 -30.28 11.68
N ASP A 215 3.87 -31.54 12.03
CA ASP A 215 3.23 -32.54 11.18
C ASP A 215 1.75 -32.21 10.89
N GLY A 216 1.02 -31.67 11.88
CA GLY A 216 -0.39 -31.31 11.70
C GLY A 216 -0.54 -30.13 10.75
N VAL A 217 0.29 -29.09 10.93
CA VAL A 217 0.32 -27.94 10.01
C VAL A 217 0.79 -28.36 8.62
N ARG A 218 1.81 -29.23 8.52
CA ARG A 218 2.30 -29.76 7.24
C ARG A 218 1.18 -30.45 6.47
N LEU A 219 0.49 -31.40 7.11
CA LEU A 219 -0.61 -32.15 6.49
C LEU A 219 -1.75 -31.21 6.06
N GLY A 220 -2.15 -30.26 6.92
CA GLY A 220 -3.19 -29.29 6.58
C GLY A 220 -2.84 -28.38 5.40
N LEU A 221 -1.58 -27.96 5.26
CA LEU A 221 -1.11 -27.19 4.10
C LEU A 221 -1.08 -28.04 2.82
N MET A 222 -0.60 -29.28 2.92
CA MET A 222 -0.60 -30.22 1.79
C MET A 222 -2.02 -30.49 1.31
N GLU A 223 -2.95 -30.69 2.23
CA GLU A 223 -4.37 -30.88 1.94
C GLU A 223 -4.95 -29.65 1.21
N LYS A 224 -4.75 -28.44 1.75
CA LYS A 224 -5.18 -27.18 1.15
C LYS A 224 -4.68 -27.03 -0.30
N TYR A 225 -3.39 -27.25 -0.53
CA TYR A 225 -2.78 -27.03 -1.84
C TYR A 225 -3.19 -28.10 -2.86
N ALA A 226 -3.30 -29.36 -2.43
CA ALA A 226 -3.78 -30.45 -3.27
C ALA A 226 -5.26 -30.31 -3.63
N ALA A 227 -6.11 -29.88 -2.68
CA ALA A 227 -7.53 -29.61 -2.93
C ALA A 227 -7.73 -28.51 -3.98
N VAL A 228 -6.99 -27.40 -3.87
CA VAL A 228 -7.04 -26.32 -4.89
C VAL A 228 -6.56 -26.81 -6.26
N ARG A 229 -5.51 -27.64 -6.30
CA ARG A 229 -5.04 -28.23 -7.56
C ARG A 229 -6.12 -29.12 -8.19
N LEU A 230 -6.69 -30.04 -7.42
CA LEU A 230 -7.74 -30.93 -7.90
C LEU A 230 -8.94 -30.15 -8.41
N GLN A 231 -9.38 -29.13 -7.66
CA GLN A 231 -10.45 -28.24 -8.08
C GLN A 231 -10.14 -27.56 -9.42
N ASN A 232 -8.94 -27.00 -9.59
CA ASN A 232 -8.58 -26.33 -10.83
C ASN A 232 -8.54 -27.27 -12.04
N GLU A 233 -8.05 -28.50 -11.87
CA GLU A 233 -8.03 -29.51 -12.95
C GLU A 233 -9.43 -30.00 -13.32
N ILE A 234 -10.33 -30.16 -12.34
CA ILE A 234 -11.76 -30.44 -12.57
C ILE A 234 -12.38 -29.34 -13.44
N TRP A 235 -12.11 -28.07 -13.12
CA TRP A 235 -12.64 -26.91 -13.84
C TRP A 235 -12.10 -26.77 -15.27
N LEU A 236 -10.89 -27.28 -15.53
CA LEU A 236 -10.31 -27.34 -16.87
C LEU A 236 -10.78 -28.54 -17.70
N ASP A 237 -11.61 -29.42 -17.12
CA ASP A 237 -12.02 -30.68 -17.74
C ASP A 237 -10.82 -31.56 -18.13
N THR A 238 -9.80 -31.59 -17.25
CA THR A 238 -8.63 -32.44 -17.41
C THR A 238 -9.05 -33.91 -17.37
N ARG A 239 -8.41 -34.76 -18.18
CA ARG A 239 -8.76 -36.20 -18.28
C ARG A 239 -8.64 -36.88 -16.93
N CYS A 240 -9.63 -37.72 -16.58
CA CYS A 240 -9.67 -38.43 -15.29
C CYS A 240 -8.36 -39.17 -14.96
N SER A 241 -7.71 -39.81 -15.94
CA SER A 241 -6.41 -40.50 -15.73
C SER A 241 -5.32 -39.61 -15.15
N ASP A 242 -5.37 -38.31 -15.46
CA ASP A 242 -4.36 -37.33 -15.07
C ASP A 242 -4.72 -36.68 -13.71
N VAL A 243 -5.99 -36.82 -13.27
CA VAL A 243 -6.56 -36.21 -12.06
C VAL A 243 -6.66 -37.21 -10.90
N VAL A 244 -6.91 -38.49 -11.18
CA VAL A 244 -7.01 -39.57 -10.18
C VAL A 244 -5.84 -39.60 -9.20
N PRO A 245 -4.55 -39.51 -9.64
CA PRO A 245 -3.44 -39.53 -8.69
C PRO A 245 -3.47 -38.38 -7.68
N ILE A 246 -4.07 -37.24 -8.05
CA ILE A 246 -4.22 -36.08 -7.17
C ILE A 246 -5.33 -36.33 -6.15
N ALA A 247 -6.45 -36.92 -6.59
CA ALA A 247 -7.56 -37.30 -5.73
C ALA A 247 -7.15 -38.39 -4.73
N ASP A 248 -6.42 -39.41 -5.18
CA ASP A 248 -5.87 -40.47 -4.32
C ASP A 248 -4.95 -39.88 -3.25
N PHE A 249 -4.02 -39.01 -3.66
CA PHE A 249 -3.13 -38.32 -2.73
C PHE A 249 -3.93 -37.49 -1.70
N LEU A 250 -4.93 -36.74 -2.15
CA LEU A 250 -5.77 -35.95 -1.26
C LEU A 250 -6.57 -36.82 -0.28
N GLN A 251 -7.08 -37.97 -0.72
CA GLN A 251 -7.75 -38.94 0.15
C GLN A 251 -6.78 -39.49 1.21
N THR A 252 -5.54 -39.81 0.85
CA THR A 252 -4.54 -40.26 1.84
C THR A 252 -4.25 -39.20 2.90
N LEU A 253 -4.17 -37.92 2.51
CA LEU A 253 -3.99 -36.83 3.48
C LEU A 253 -5.17 -36.68 4.43
N VAL A 254 -6.40 -36.85 3.94
CA VAL A 254 -7.60 -36.88 4.76
C VAL A 254 -7.54 -38.07 5.72
N ASP A 255 -7.19 -39.26 5.26
CA ASP A 255 -7.15 -40.45 6.12
C ASP A 255 -6.06 -40.36 7.20
N ASP A 256 -4.93 -39.71 6.89
CA ASP A 256 -3.78 -39.53 7.80
C ASP A 256 -3.96 -38.36 8.78
N ALA A 257 -4.80 -37.38 8.48
CA ALA A 257 -5.04 -36.22 9.34
C ALA A 257 -5.96 -36.60 10.52
N ASP A 258 -5.45 -36.49 11.74
CA ASP A 258 -6.23 -36.67 12.98
C ASP A 258 -7.42 -35.68 13.02
N PRO A 259 -8.68 -36.13 13.16
CA PRO A 259 -9.85 -35.27 13.20
C PRO A 259 -9.80 -34.20 14.31
N GLU A 260 -8.99 -34.37 15.37
CA GLU A 260 -8.85 -33.35 16.42
C GLU A 260 -7.84 -32.24 16.10
N GLY A 261 -7.00 -32.42 15.07
CA GLY A 261 -5.92 -31.49 14.71
C GLY A 261 -6.13 -30.71 13.40
N GLY A 262 -7.15 -31.05 12.62
CA GLY A 262 -7.48 -30.38 11.37
C GLY A 262 -8.33 -29.13 11.60
N VAL A 263 -8.12 -28.08 10.79
CA VAL A 263 -9.10 -26.99 10.70
C VAL A 263 -10.32 -27.54 9.98
N ASP A 264 -11.42 -27.77 10.71
CA ASP A 264 -12.68 -28.38 10.21
C ASP A 264 -13.12 -27.84 8.83
N GLU A 265 -12.84 -26.58 8.54
CA GLU A 265 -13.20 -25.89 7.30
C GLU A 265 -12.39 -26.36 6.07
N VAL A 266 -11.09 -26.68 6.22
CA VAL A 266 -10.26 -27.20 5.11
C VAL A 266 -10.77 -28.58 4.72
N ARG A 267 -11.06 -29.42 5.73
CA ARG A 267 -11.60 -30.76 5.56
C ARG A 267 -12.90 -30.75 4.75
N GLU A 268 -13.81 -29.84 5.08
CA GLU A 268 -15.10 -29.75 4.41
C GLU A 268 -14.96 -29.37 2.92
N VAL A 269 -14.08 -28.42 2.60
CA VAL A 269 -13.77 -28.05 1.22
C VAL A 269 -13.13 -29.22 0.48
N THR A 270 -12.19 -29.90 1.10
CA THR A 270 -11.53 -31.09 0.54
C THR A 270 -12.53 -32.18 0.17
N LEU A 271 -13.44 -32.53 1.10
CA LEU A 271 -14.48 -33.52 0.85
C LEU A 271 -15.43 -33.11 -0.28
N ARG A 272 -15.78 -31.83 -0.38
CA ARG A 272 -16.59 -31.31 -1.50
C ARG A 272 -15.87 -31.44 -2.85
N VAL A 273 -14.56 -31.21 -2.89
CA VAL A 273 -13.76 -31.34 -4.12
C VAL A 273 -13.63 -32.82 -4.51
N LEU A 274 -13.43 -33.73 -3.55
CA LEU A 274 -13.40 -35.18 -3.80
C LEU A 274 -14.75 -35.71 -4.33
N ASP A 275 -15.88 -35.27 -3.77
CA ASP A 275 -17.21 -35.62 -4.29
C ASP A 275 -17.44 -35.05 -5.70
N ALA A 276 -16.98 -33.83 -5.98
CA ALA A 276 -17.03 -33.28 -7.33
C ALA A 276 -16.20 -34.11 -8.33
N HIS A 277 -15.01 -34.57 -7.92
CA HIS A 277 -14.18 -35.48 -8.72
C HIS A 277 -14.91 -36.80 -9.01
N ALA A 278 -15.46 -37.45 -7.98
CA ALA A 278 -16.16 -38.73 -8.12
C ALA A 278 -17.35 -38.66 -9.07
N ARG A 279 -18.03 -37.50 -9.15
CA ARG A 279 -19.11 -37.27 -10.12
C ARG A 279 -18.63 -37.09 -11.55
N GLN A 280 -17.49 -36.43 -11.74
CA GLN A 280 -16.88 -36.22 -13.07
C GLN A 280 -16.22 -37.49 -13.59
N CYS A 281 -15.66 -38.30 -12.69
CA CYS A 281 -14.90 -39.51 -12.98
C CYS A 281 -15.49 -40.71 -12.21
N PRO A 282 -16.68 -41.22 -12.61
CA PRO A 282 -17.38 -42.28 -11.86
C PRO A 282 -16.79 -43.69 -12.06
N ASP A 283 -16.02 -43.89 -13.13
CA ASP A 283 -15.46 -45.20 -13.54
C ASP A 283 -13.93 -45.29 -13.36
N SER A 284 -13.33 -44.29 -12.70
CA SER A 284 -11.88 -44.24 -12.45
C SER A 284 -11.48 -44.88 -11.12
#